data_AF-C9SYR3-F1
#
_entry.id   AF-C9SYR3-F1
#
_cell.length_a   1.000
_cell.length_b   1.000
_cell.length_c   1.000
_cell.angle_alpha   90.00
_cell.angle_beta   90.00
_cell.angle_gamma   90.00
#
_symmetry.space_group_name_H-M   'P 1'
#
loop_
_entity.id
_entity.type
_entity.pdbx_description
1 polymer ?
#
loop_
_entity_poly.entity_id
_entity_poly.type
_entity_poly.pdbx_seq_one_letter_code
_entity_poly.pdbx_strand_id
1 'polypeptide(L)'
;MTLSLPEIRLPSPPLLSGLLIAGFVLLLARAYHGWRRLSHIPGPFLWSLSPFPLLRANLIGQSHQILSDLTTEYGPLVRIGPNAVLTTDYRHCQKMEAHKSPYRKGPWYGTFRFQKGVDHSFAMLDEARHTALRTKVGHGYSGTMLVVRRALRAKADNNGDQEQAIDRQLERFFRIIDGQYITTPSDHKPLDLSVITQFLALDIVGDMTFGKPFGFLDKGEDIYDWIKWNEGFFPIASTAATLPFLASLVQKWPFSEALPKPTDKDVCQTNSPRRRAAQDTLDERFEPGAQPRNDMIAQFLKHGATKAEATSEALVQVQANRARAFLDSVAGTDSVAVALRMAVLYVLSTPRVYYRLLSEIEGAAAKGEVSSPIRDAEAKKLPYLQAVIREACASLPRRRPSSTRRFRLAGMSLLLLRRYDFTINDPTLPVRKLHSAAFWMMEGFWVTVGQRQTQ
;
A
#
# COMPACT_ATOMS: atom_id res chain seq x y z
N MET A 1 26.60 37.34 -29.49
CA MET A 1 27.37 36.09 -29.38
C MET A 1 26.42 34.94 -29.69
N THR A 2 26.34 34.53 -30.95
CA THR A 2 25.44 33.48 -31.44
C THR A 2 26.14 32.12 -31.30
N LEU A 3 25.64 31.27 -30.40
CA LEU A 3 26.14 29.90 -30.22
C LEU A 3 25.70 29.05 -31.43
N SER A 4 26.62 28.76 -32.35
CA SER A 4 26.44 27.76 -33.40
C SER A 4 26.47 26.36 -32.78
N LEU A 5 25.36 25.64 -32.87
CA LEU A 5 25.32 24.22 -32.50
C LEU A 5 26.13 23.40 -33.52
N PRO A 6 26.90 22.39 -33.09
CA PRO A 6 27.69 21.57 -34.00
C PRO A 6 26.78 20.75 -34.94
N GLU A 7 27.07 20.78 -36.24
CA GLU A 7 26.40 19.95 -37.24
C GLU A 7 26.67 18.45 -36.96
N ILE A 8 25.64 17.75 -36.50
CA ILE A 8 25.68 16.29 -36.36
C ILE A 8 25.57 15.69 -37.76
N ARG A 9 26.70 15.29 -38.37
CA ARG A 9 26.70 14.55 -39.63
C ARG A 9 26.09 13.16 -39.42
N LEU A 10 24.87 12.96 -39.94
CA LEU A 10 24.23 11.64 -39.96
C LEU A 10 25.02 10.68 -40.88
N PRO A 11 25.13 9.38 -40.53
CA PRO A 11 25.79 8.40 -41.39
C PRO A 11 25.11 8.29 -42.76
N SER A 12 25.83 7.81 -43.77
CA SER A 12 25.26 7.63 -45.11
C SER A 12 24.06 6.66 -45.09
N PRO A 13 23.04 6.85 -45.96
CA PRO A 13 21.84 6.01 -46.01
C PRO A 13 22.08 4.48 -46.02
N PRO A 14 23.09 3.93 -46.73
CA PRO A 14 23.37 2.49 -46.69
C PRO A 14 23.96 2.03 -45.34
N LEU A 15 24.75 2.86 -44.66
CA LEU A 15 25.24 2.56 -43.32
C LEU A 15 24.12 2.57 -42.29
N LEU A 16 23.20 3.54 -42.38
CA LEU A 16 21.98 3.57 -41.55
C LEU A 16 21.14 2.31 -41.75
N SER A 17 20.91 1.90 -43.00
CA SER A 17 20.14 0.71 -43.34
C SER A 17 20.81 -0.57 -42.82
N GLY A 18 22.14 -0.68 -42.97
CA GLY A 18 22.92 -1.80 -42.44
C GLY A 18 22.87 -1.88 -40.91
N LEU A 19 22.99 -0.74 -40.21
CA LEU A 19 22.87 -0.67 -38.76
C LEU A 19 21.47 -1.04 -38.26
N LEU A 20 20.42 -0.64 -38.98
CA LEU A 20 19.03 -1.02 -38.66
C LEU A 20 18.80 -2.52 -38.83
N ILE A 21 19.28 -3.12 -39.92
CA ILE A 21 19.18 -4.56 -40.15
C ILE A 21 19.96 -5.33 -39.09
N ALA A 22 21.21 -4.94 -38.82
CA ALA A 22 22.02 -5.58 -37.79
C ALA A 22 21.38 -5.47 -36.40
N GLY A 23 20.82 -4.29 -36.06
CA GLY A 23 20.06 -4.08 -34.84
C GLY A 23 18.82 -4.98 -34.75
N PHE A 24 18.08 -5.12 -35.85
CA PHE A 24 16.91 -5.99 -35.93
C PHE A 24 17.27 -7.48 -35.75
N VAL A 25 18.33 -7.95 -36.42
CA VAL A 25 18.83 -9.32 -36.27
C VAL A 25 19.28 -9.59 -34.83
N LEU A 26 19.98 -8.65 -34.19
CA LEU A 26 20.38 -8.76 -32.79
C LEU A 26 19.18 -8.81 -31.84
N LEU A 27 18.12 -8.04 -32.11
CA LEU A 27 16.88 -8.09 -31.34
C LEU A 27 16.18 -9.45 -31.48
N LEU A 28 16.08 -9.99 -32.70
CA LEU A 28 15.52 -11.32 -32.94
C LEU A 28 16.34 -12.42 -32.27
N ALA A 29 17.67 -12.37 -32.38
CA ALA A 29 18.56 -13.32 -31.72
C ALA A 29 18.39 -13.29 -30.19
N ARG A 30 18.26 -12.09 -29.60
CA ARG A 30 18.01 -11.91 -28.17
C ARG A 30 16.63 -12.43 -27.76
N ALA A 31 15.60 -12.17 -28.56
CA ALA A 31 14.25 -12.68 -28.32
C ALA A 31 14.20 -14.21 -28.39
N TYR A 32 14.80 -14.80 -29.42
CA TYR A 32 14.90 -16.25 -29.59
C TYR A 32 15.69 -16.91 -28.47
N HIS A 33 16.84 -16.34 -28.07
CA HIS A 33 17.62 -16.86 -26.95
C HIS A 33 16.83 -16.81 -25.63
N GLY A 34 16.13 -15.70 -25.36
CA GLY A 34 15.25 -15.58 -24.20
C GLY A 34 14.06 -16.55 -24.25
N TRP A 35 13.51 -16.79 -25.44
CA TRP A 35 12.46 -17.77 -25.65
C TRP A 35 12.95 -19.20 -25.35
N ARG A 36 14.07 -19.61 -25.96
CA ARG A 36 14.67 -20.94 -25.81
C ARG A 36 15.09 -21.25 -24.37
N ARG A 37 15.58 -20.27 -23.61
CA ARG A 37 16.00 -20.47 -22.22
C ARG A 37 14.87 -20.98 -21.32
N LEU A 38 13.64 -20.54 -21.58
CA LEU A 38 12.45 -20.87 -20.78
C LEU A 38 11.40 -21.67 -21.58
N SER A 39 11.79 -22.33 -22.68
CA SER A 39 10.86 -23.08 -23.52
C SER A 39 10.34 -24.37 -22.89
N HIS A 40 11.02 -24.86 -21.84
CA HIS A 40 10.60 -26.03 -21.05
C HIS A 40 9.48 -25.70 -20.06
N ILE A 41 9.20 -24.42 -19.81
CA ILE A 41 8.12 -23.98 -18.90
C ILE A 41 6.84 -23.81 -19.72
N PRO A 42 5.74 -24.47 -19.33
CA PRO A 42 4.47 -24.38 -20.06
C PRO A 42 3.88 -22.98 -19.96
N GLY A 43 3.14 -22.57 -20.99
CA GLY A 43 2.40 -21.32 -21.01
C GLY A 43 2.02 -20.89 -22.42
N PRO A 44 1.12 -19.90 -22.57
CA PRO A 44 0.64 -19.52 -23.88
C PRO A 44 1.76 -18.92 -24.76
N PHE A 45 1.78 -19.28 -26.04
CA PHE A 45 2.85 -18.89 -26.96
C PHE A 45 3.06 -17.37 -27.03
N LEU A 46 1.98 -16.58 -27.12
CA LEU A 46 2.07 -15.11 -27.20
C LEU A 46 2.68 -14.47 -25.95
N TRP A 47 2.44 -15.06 -24.77
CA TRP A 47 3.01 -14.63 -23.50
C TRP A 47 4.49 -15.00 -23.40
N SER A 48 4.89 -16.11 -24.03
CA SER A 48 6.30 -16.51 -24.08
C SER A 48 7.17 -15.56 -24.91
N LEU A 49 6.59 -14.92 -25.92
CA LEU A 49 7.28 -14.02 -26.85
C LEU A 49 7.28 -12.56 -26.41
N SER A 50 6.25 -12.11 -25.69
CA SER A 50 6.10 -10.70 -25.37
C SER A 50 5.38 -10.46 -24.04
N PRO A 51 5.65 -9.32 -23.36
CA PRO A 51 4.92 -8.90 -22.16
C PRO A 51 3.55 -8.25 -22.49
N PHE A 52 3.20 -8.09 -23.77
CA PHE A 52 1.97 -7.39 -24.17
C PHE A 52 0.68 -8.04 -23.67
N PRO A 53 0.53 -9.37 -23.64
CA PRO A 53 -0.67 -9.98 -23.08
C PRO A 53 -0.86 -9.67 -21.59
N LEU A 54 0.24 -9.66 -20.81
CA LEU A 54 0.21 -9.24 -19.40
C LEU A 54 -0.11 -7.76 -19.26
N LEU A 55 0.43 -6.91 -20.14
CA LEU A 55 0.10 -5.48 -20.17
C LEU A 55 -1.40 -5.27 -20.46
N ARG A 56 -1.95 -5.95 -21.47
CA ARG A 56 -3.38 -5.90 -21.78
C ARG A 56 -4.21 -6.34 -20.58
N ALA A 57 -3.83 -7.44 -19.93
CA ALA A 57 -4.50 -7.96 -18.74
C ALA A 57 -4.51 -6.94 -17.58
N ASN A 58 -3.42 -6.19 -17.40
CA ASN A 58 -3.35 -5.09 -16.43
C ASN A 58 -4.21 -3.89 -16.83
N LEU A 59 -4.22 -3.49 -18.11
CA LEU A 59 -5.02 -2.36 -18.59
C LEU A 59 -6.53 -2.60 -18.48
N ILE A 60 -6.98 -3.84 -18.67
CA ILE A 60 -8.39 -4.22 -18.48
C ILE A 60 -8.74 -4.55 -17.01
N GLY A 61 -7.75 -4.54 -16.10
CA GLY A 61 -7.94 -4.82 -14.67
C GLY A 61 -8.20 -6.29 -14.30
N GLN A 62 -8.07 -7.22 -15.25
CA GLN A 62 -8.37 -8.65 -15.08
C GLN A 62 -7.11 -9.52 -14.92
N SER A 63 -5.95 -8.91 -14.65
CA SER A 63 -4.69 -9.64 -14.54
C SER A 63 -4.73 -10.78 -13.51
N HIS A 64 -5.37 -10.57 -12.36
CA HIS A 64 -5.52 -11.59 -11.33
C HIS A 64 -6.32 -12.83 -11.79
N GLN A 65 -7.46 -12.63 -12.48
CA GLN A 65 -8.30 -13.69 -13.04
C GLN A 65 -7.55 -14.45 -14.12
N ILE A 66 -7.02 -13.73 -15.12
CA ILE A 66 -6.29 -14.33 -16.23
C ILE A 66 -5.08 -15.14 -15.74
N LEU A 67 -4.31 -14.59 -14.78
CA LEU A 67 -3.18 -15.32 -14.21
C LEU A 67 -3.62 -16.56 -13.41
N SER A 68 -4.75 -16.49 -12.69
CA SER A 68 -5.33 -17.64 -11.99
C SER A 68 -5.78 -18.74 -12.96
N ASP A 69 -6.49 -18.37 -14.03
CA ASP A 69 -6.97 -19.29 -15.05
C ASP A 69 -5.79 -20.00 -15.73
N LEU A 70 -4.72 -19.26 -16.05
CA LEU A 70 -3.49 -19.83 -16.60
C LEU A 70 -2.85 -20.87 -15.67
N THR A 71 -2.84 -20.65 -14.36
CA THR A 71 -2.31 -21.64 -13.40
C THR A 71 -3.22 -22.85 -13.24
N THR A 72 -4.51 -22.70 -13.52
CA THR A 72 -5.47 -23.81 -13.53
C THR A 72 -5.29 -24.67 -14.78
N GLU A 73 -5.02 -24.05 -15.92
CA GLU A 73 -4.84 -24.71 -17.22
C GLU A 73 -3.46 -25.38 -17.38
N TYR A 74 -2.37 -24.64 -17.09
CA TYR A 74 -0.99 -25.09 -17.34
C TYR A 74 -0.30 -25.67 -16.09
N GLY A 75 -0.95 -25.58 -14.93
CA GLY A 75 -0.44 -26.08 -13.66
C GLY A 75 0.33 -25.05 -12.83
N PRO A 76 1.10 -25.50 -11.80
CA PRO A 76 1.62 -24.63 -10.75
C PRO A 76 2.80 -23.74 -11.16
N LEU A 77 3.33 -23.89 -12.38
CA LEU A 77 4.43 -23.09 -12.91
C LEU A 77 4.12 -22.71 -14.36
N VAL A 78 3.89 -21.42 -14.61
CA VAL A 78 3.45 -20.94 -15.92
C VAL A 78 4.30 -19.79 -16.41
N ARG A 79 4.68 -19.81 -17.69
CA ARG A 79 5.39 -18.71 -18.33
C ARG A 79 4.44 -17.58 -18.69
N ILE A 80 4.67 -16.40 -18.11
CA ILE A 80 3.82 -15.20 -18.26
C ILE A 80 4.55 -14.02 -18.93
N GLY A 81 5.74 -14.28 -19.48
CA GLY A 81 6.53 -13.29 -20.22
C GLY A 81 7.81 -13.90 -20.81
N PRO A 82 8.57 -13.13 -21.60
CA PRO A 82 9.86 -13.57 -22.12
C PRO A 82 10.86 -13.94 -21.01
N ASN A 83 10.82 -13.22 -19.89
CA ASN A 83 11.66 -13.44 -18.71
C ASN A 83 10.83 -13.46 -17.41
N ALA A 84 9.55 -13.80 -17.48
CA ALA A 84 8.65 -13.81 -16.33
C ALA A 84 7.92 -15.15 -16.21
N VAL A 85 7.89 -15.68 -15.00
CA VAL A 85 7.27 -16.96 -14.67
C VAL A 85 6.41 -16.73 -13.43
N LEU A 86 5.22 -17.30 -13.44
CA LEU A 86 4.28 -17.34 -12.35
C LEU A 86 4.38 -18.70 -11.67
N THR A 87 4.41 -18.72 -10.34
CA THR A 87 4.36 -19.95 -9.57
C THR A 87 3.30 -19.84 -8.47
N THR A 88 2.51 -20.89 -8.31
CA THR A 88 1.56 -21.05 -7.19
C THR A 88 2.04 -22.08 -6.17
N ASP A 89 3.18 -22.73 -6.42
CA ASP A 89 3.75 -23.70 -5.50
C ASP A 89 4.24 -23.01 -4.22
N TYR A 90 3.57 -23.34 -3.12
CA TYR A 90 3.90 -22.84 -1.79
C TYR A 90 5.34 -23.13 -1.37
N ARG A 91 5.91 -24.29 -1.74
CA ARG A 91 7.29 -24.67 -1.37
C ARG A 91 8.30 -23.75 -2.03
N HIS A 92 8.09 -23.43 -3.31
CA HIS A 92 8.91 -22.47 -4.04
C HIS A 92 8.78 -21.07 -3.46
N CYS A 93 7.55 -20.61 -3.17
CA CYS A 93 7.32 -19.33 -2.49
C CYS A 93 8.02 -19.27 -1.13
N GLN A 94 7.97 -20.34 -0.33
CA GLN A 94 8.66 -20.39 0.96
C GLN A 94 10.18 -20.33 0.82
N LYS A 95 10.75 -20.98 -0.20
CA LYS A 95 12.19 -20.92 -0.51
C LYS A 95 12.62 -19.54 -0.99
N MET A 96 11.82 -18.88 -1.83
CA MET A 96 12.10 -17.52 -2.29
C MET A 96 12.08 -16.52 -1.13
N GLU A 97 11.15 -16.69 -0.20
CA GLU A 97 10.94 -15.83 0.97
C GLU A 97 11.74 -16.27 2.22
N ALA A 98 12.64 -17.25 2.10
CA ALA A 98 13.43 -17.73 3.23
C ALA A 98 14.50 -16.72 3.65
N HIS A 99 14.89 -16.78 4.92
CA HIS A 99 16.03 -15.99 5.41
C HIS A 99 17.30 -16.39 4.65
N LYS A 100 18.04 -15.40 4.12
CA LYS A 100 19.22 -15.59 3.25
C LYS A 100 18.93 -16.35 1.94
N SER A 101 17.70 -16.25 1.44
CA SER A 101 17.34 -16.71 0.11
C SER A 101 18.25 -16.05 -0.96
N PRO A 102 18.69 -16.79 -2.00
CA PRO A 102 19.44 -16.21 -3.12
C PRO A 102 18.55 -15.37 -4.05
N TYR A 103 17.23 -15.40 -3.86
CA TYR A 103 16.28 -14.64 -4.66
C TYR A 103 16.23 -13.18 -4.22
N ARG A 104 16.35 -12.27 -5.19
CA ARG A 104 16.38 -10.82 -4.96
C ARG A 104 15.14 -10.15 -5.53
N LYS A 105 14.84 -8.95 -5.03
CA LYS A 105 13.83 -8.08 -5.61
C LYS A 105 14.14 -7.82 -7.08
N GLY A 106 13.14 -8.03 -7.94
CA GLY A 106 13.26 -7.77 -9.37
C GLY A 106 13.17 -6.29 -9.72
N PRO A 107 13.47 -5.91 -10.99
CA PRO A 107 13.40 -4.52 -11.47
C PRO A 107 12.05 -3.83 -11.28
N TRP A 108 10.97 -4.61 -11.14
CA TRP A 108 9.63 -4.12 -10.79
C TRP A 108 9.62 -3.24 -9.54
N TYR A 109 10.41 -3.56 -8.51
CA TYR A 109 10.46 -2.72 -7.30
C TYR A 109 11.15 -1.37 -7.55
N GLY A 110 12.07 -1.31 -8.52
CA GLY A 110 12.77 -0.09 -8.88
C GLY A 110 11.90 0.95 -9.56
N THR A 111 10.74 0.57 -10.11
CA THR A 111 9.78 1.54 -10.66
C THR A 111 9.12 2.35 -9.55
N PHE A 112 9.00 1.83 -8.33
CA PHE A 112 8.42 2.56 -7.19
C PHE A 112 9.37 3.59 -6.55
N ARG A 113 10.47 3.96 -7.23
CA ARG A 113 11.41 4.95 -6.73
C ARG A 113 10.85 6.36 -6.83
N PHE A 114 10.94 7.03 -5.69
CA PHE A 114 10.41 8.36 -5.40
C PHE A 114 11.33 9.52 -5.76
N GLN A 115 12.64 9.31 -5.64
CA GLN A 115 13.60 10.34 -5.98
C GLN A 115 14.77 9.65 -6.63
N LYS A 116 15.22 10.20 -7.76
CA LYS A 116 16.40 9.68 -8.43
C LYS A 116 17.58 9.75 -7.46
N GLY A 117 18.15 8.59 -7.13
CA GLY A 117 19.31 8.47 -6.24
C GLY A 117 19.00 8.22 -4.76
N VAL A 118 17.75 8.39 -4.32
CA VAL A 118 17.32 8.08 -2.94
C VAL A 118 16.31 6.94 -2.99
N ASP A 119 16.74 5.78 -2.49
CA ASP A 119 15.90 4.59 -2.35
C ASP A 119 15.37 4.48 -0.92
N HIS A 120 14.10 4.14 -0.79
CA HIS A 120 13.48 3.72 0.46
C HIS A 120 13.43 2.19 0.55
N SER A 121 13.08 1.66 1.72
CA SER A 121 13.16 0.21 2.00
C SER A 121 12.32 -0.65 1.03
N PHE A 122 11.21 -0.13 0.51
CA PHE A 122 10.38 -0.84 -0.47
C PHE A 122 11.06 -0.97 -1.87
N ALA A 123 11.56 0.12 -2.44
CA ALA A 123 12.13 0.16 -3.80
C ALA A 123 13.61 -0.26 -3.89
N MET A 124 14.33 -0.30 -2.77
CA MET A 124 15.76 -0.63 -2.74
C MET A 124 16.03 -2.07 -3.20
N LEU A 125 16.79 -2.21 -4.29
CA LEU A 125 17.17 -3.49 -4.90
C LEU A 125 18.48 -4.07 -4.32
N ASP A 126 19.37 -3.20 -3.82
CA ASP A 126 20.63 -3.62 -3.22
C ASP A 126 20.42 -4.14 -1.79
N GLU A 127 20.80 -5.39 -1.54
CA GLU A 127 20.56 -6.07 -0.25
C GLU A 127 21.33 -5.47 0.92
N ALA A 128 22.57 -5.04 0.69
CA ALA A 128 23.43 -4.50 1.73
C ALA A 128 22.89 -3.13 2.19
N ARG A 129 22.58 -2.25 1.24
CA ARG A 129 21.94 -0.96 1.51
C ARG A 129 20.55 -1.15 2.10
N HIS A 130 19.78 -2.13 1.64
CA HIS A 130 18.45 -2.41 2.17
C HIS A 130 18.51 -2.86 3.62
N THR A 131 19.47 -3.72 3.96
CA THR A 131 19.71 -4.17 5.33
C THR A 131 20.15 -3.02 6.22
N ALA A 132 21.11 -2.20 5.77
CA ALA A 132 21.56 -1.02 6.50
C ALA A 132 20.43 -0.02 6.77
N LEU A 133 19.59 0.26 5.76
CA LEU A 133 18.43 1.14 5.92
C LEU A 133 17.40 0.52 6.87
N ARG A 134 17.08 -0.79 6.72
CA ARG A 134 16.17 -1.53 7.60
C ARG A 134 16.61 -1.49 9.07
N THR A 135 17.90 -1.55 9.35
CA THR A 135 18.42 -1.41 10.72
C THR A 135 18.13 -0.03 11.30
N LYS A 136 18.30 1.04 10.50
CA LYS A 136 18.01 2.42 10.93
C LYS A 136 16.51 2.66 11.15
N VAL A 137 15.67 2.18 10.23
CA VAL A 137 14.23 2.48 10.24
C VAL A 137 13.41 1.46 11.05
N GLY A 138 13.95 0.28 11.32
CA GLY A 138 13.21 -0.84 11.93
C GLY A 138 12.54 -0.49 13.25
N HIS A 139 13.20 0.32 14.10
CA HIS A 139 12.65 0.74 15.38
C HIS A 139 11.34 1.52 15.26
N GLY A 140 11.20 2.39 14.25
CA GLY A 140 9.96 3.11 13.99
C GLY A 140 8.81 2.17 13.58
N TYR A 141 9.12 1.02 12.98
CA TYR A 141 8.12 0.03 12.55
C TYR A 141 7.72 -0.97 13.66
N SER A 142 8.61 -1.25 14.61
CA SER A 142 8.41 -2.31 15.60
C SER A 142 7.35 -2.01 16.67
N GLY A 143 6.76 -0.82 16.70
CA GLY A 143 5.88 -0.37 17.80
C GLY A 143 6.59 -0.19 19.14
N THR A 144 7.81 -0.70 19.26
CA THR A 144 8.72 -0.51 20.39
C THR A 144 9.37 0.87 20.31
N MET A 145 8.56 1.90 20.51
CA MET A 145 9.03 3.26 20.70
C MET A 145 9.64 3.38 22.10
N LEU A 146 10.76 2.70 22.33
CA LEU A 146 11.57 2.78 23.55
C LEU A 146 10.74 2.67 24.84
N VAL A 147 10.04 1.54 25.00
CA VAL A 147 9.46 1.08 26.29
C VAL A 147 10.53 1.03 27.41
N VAL A 148 11.82 1.05 27.06
CA VAL A 148 12.95 0.86 27.98
C VAL A 148 13.27 2.09 28.87
N ARG A 149 12.61 3.26 28.72
CA ARG A 149 12.83 4.38 29.67
C ARG A 149 11.59 5.06 30.26
N ARG A 150 10.37 4.69 29.85
CA ARG A 150 9.14 5.43 30.24
C ARG A 150 8.09 4.63 31.02
N ALA A 151 8.32 3.36 31.34
CA ALA A 151 7.46 2.63 32.29
C ALA A 151 7.42 3.28 33.69
N LEU A 152 8.36 4.18 34.02
CA LEU A 152 8.40 4.93 35.28
C LEU A 152 7.86 6.37 35.19
N ARG A 153 7.40 6.84 34.02
CA ARG A 153 6.78 8.20 33.85
C ARG A 153 5.39 8.13 33.21
N ALA A 154 4.65 7.08 33.52
CA ALA A 154 3.35 6.74 32.94
C ALA A 154 2.18 7.66 33.35
N LYS A 155 2.40 8.97 33.59
CA LYS A 155 1.31 9.87 34.00
C LYS A 155 1.32 11.30 33.44
N ALA A 156 2.27 11.69 32.57
CA ALA A 156 2.39 13.11 32.18
C ALA A 156 2.48 13.42 30.68
N ASP A 157 2.83 12.48 29.79
CA ASP A 157 3.04 12.80 28.36
C ASP A 157 1.99 12.09 27.47
N ASN A 158 0.95 12.81 27.04
CA ASN A 158 -0.14 12.35 26.14
C ASN A 158 0.28 11.90 24.72
N ASN A 159 1.58 11.83 24.42
CA ASN A 159 2.13 11.72 23.06
C ASN A 159 3.06 10.51 22.86
N GLY A 160 2.99 9.48 23.71
CA GLY A 160 4.06 8.49 23.84
C GLY A 160 3.96 7.25 22.94
N ASP A 161 2.77 6.68 22.78
CA ASP A 161 2.61 5.33 22.24
C ASP A 161 1.86 5.31 20.91
N GLN A 162 2.33 4.51 19.95
CA GLN A 162 1.62 4.25 18.68
C GLN A 162 0.17 3.79 18.90
N GLU A 163 -0.06 3.10 20.02
CA GLU A 163 -1.35 2.70 20.51
C GLU A 163 -2.28 3.91 20.78
N GLN A 164 -1.80 4.94 21.45
CA GLN A 164 -2.59 6.14 21.75
C GLN A 164 -2.96 6.91 20.47
N ALA A 165 -2.06 6.94 19.48
CA ALA A 165 -2.35 7.55 18.18
C ALA A 165 -3.51 6.82 17.49
N ILE A 166 -3.50 5.49 17.50
CA ILE A 166 -4.61 4.70 16.97
C ILE A 166 -5.89 4.98 17.77
N ASP A 167 -5.84 4.97 19.11
CA ASP A 167 -7.02 5.17 19.96
C ASP A 167 -7.70 6.52 19.71
N ARG A 168 -6.93 7.59 19.52
CA ARG A 168 -7.47 8.91 19.12
C ARG A 168 -8.23 8.86 17.80
N GLN A 169 -7.69 8.17 16.79
CA GLN A 169 -8.35 8.06 15.49
C GLN A 169 -9.57 7.14 15.54
N LEU A 170 -9.54 6.09 16.37
CA LEU A 170 -10.71 5.26 16.64
C LEU A 170 -11.85 6.06 17.27
N GLU A 171 -11.55 6.91 18.25
CA GLU A 171 -12.55 7.77 18.87
C GLU A 171 -13.21 8.71 17.87
N ARG A 172 -12.42 9.35 17.00
CA ARG A 172 -12.92 10.21 15.91
C ARG A 172 -13.79 9.43 14.93
N PHE A 173 -13.37 8.23 14.57
CA PHE A 173 -14.11 7.35 13.69
C PHE A 173 -15.49 7.00 14.27
N PHE A 174 -15.57 6.64 15.55
CA PHE A 174 -16.86 6.42 16.21
C PHE A 174 -17.72 7.69 16.27
N ARG A 175 -17.11 8.85 16.57
CA ARG A 175 -17.82 10.13 16.62
C ARG A 175 -18.50 10.49 15.30
N ILE A 176 -17.88 10.19 14.17
CA ILE A 176 -18.46 10.42 12.84
C ILE A 176 -19.63 9.48 12.58
N ILE A 177 -19.46 8.20 12.91
CA ILE A 177 -20.54 7.21 12.77
C ILE A 177 -21.74 7.64 13.62
N ASP A 178 -21.49 7.99 14.90
CA ASP A 178 -22.52 8.44 15.84
C ASP A 178 -23.22 9.72 15.39
N GLY A 179 -22.46 10.68 14.86
CA GLY A 179 -22.99 12.00 14.48
C GLY A 179 -23.69 12.04 13.13
N GLN A 180 -23.24 11.24 12.15
CA GLN A 180 -23.64 11.41 10.75
C GLN A 180 -24.29 10.19 10.12
N TYR A 181 -24.09 8.97 10.66
CA TYR A 181 -24.47 7.73 9.97
C TYR A 181 -25.40 6.81 10.76
N ILE A 182 -25.83 7.19 11.97
CA ILE A 182 -26.89 6.48 12.69
C ILE A 182 -28.18 6.57 11.88
N THR A 183 -28.67 5.41 11.43
CA THR A 183 -29.96 5.27 10.75
C THR A 183 -31.07 5.11 11.77
N THR A 184 -32.15 5.87 11.59
CA THR A 184 -33.39 5.71 12.37
C THR A 184 -34.51 5.23 11.42
N PRO A 185 -35.63 4.68 11.93
CA PRO A 185 -36.74 4.23 11.07
C PRO A 185 -37.28 5.32 10.12
N SER A 186 -37.08 6.60 10.47
CA SER A 186 -37.48 7.77 9.69
C SER A 186 -36.40 8.35 8.78
N ASP A 187 -35.12 7.98 8.98
CA ASP A 187 -33.98 8.63 8.33
C ASP A 187 -32.90 7.59 7.99
N HIS A 188 -32.89 7.14 6.73
CA HIS A 188 -31.96 6.14 6.21
C HIS A 188 -30.67 6.79 5.72
N LYS A 189 -29.57 6.54 6.44
CA LYS A 189 -28.25 7.10 6.15
C LYS A 189 -27.25 5.99 5.86
N PRO A 190 -27.04 5.62 4.59
CA PRO A 190 -26.11 4.55 4.24
C PRO A 190 -24.66 5.02 4.44
N LEU A 191 -23.87 4.21 5.13
CA LEU A 191 -22.44 4.41 5.33
C LEU A 191 -21.66 3.59 4.30
N ASP A 192 -20.78 4.24 3.54
CA ASP A 192 -19.80 3.52 2.72
C ASP A 192 -18.58 3.16 3.57
N LEU A 193 -18.51 1.89 3.98
CA LEU A 193 -17.37 1.37 4.74
C LEU A 193 -16.07 1.39 3.92
N SER A 194 -16.13 1.38 2.59
CA SER A 194 -14.91 1.43 1.76
C SER A 194 -14.20 2.79 1.87
N VAL A 195 -14.95 3.87 1.96
CA VAL A 195 -14.43 5.25 2.04
C VAL A 195 -13.99 5.58 3.46
N ILE A 196 -14.84 5.36 4.46
CA ILE A 196 -14.54 5.76 5.84
C ILE A 196 -13.36 4.95 6.43
N THR A 197 -13.20 3.69 6.04
CA THR A 197 -12.04 2.88 6.49
C THR A 197 -10.74 3.31 5.83
N GLN A 198 -10.79 3.86 4.62
CA GLN A 198 -9.66 4.50 3.96
C GLN A 198 -9.26 5.78 4.70
N PHE A 199 -10.21 6.64 5.05
CA PHE A 199 -9.98 7.86 5.85
C PHE A 199 -9.34 7.56 7.20
N LEU A 200 -9.86 6.54 7.90
CA LEU A 200 -9.26 6.06 9.13
C LEU A 200 -7.80 5.61 8.94
N ALA A 201 -7.53 4.80 7.91
CA ALA A 201 -6.18 4.31 7.67
C ALA A 201 -5.20 5.46 7.38
N LEU A 202 -5.64 6.48 6.64
CA LEU A 202 -4.85 7.68 6.33
C LEU A 202 -4.55 8.49 7.59
N ASP A 203 -5.55 8.77 8.41
CA ASP A 203 -5.36 9.55 9.64
C ASP A 203 -4.52 8.81 10.69
N ILE A 204 -4.67 7.48 10.82
CA ILE A 204 -3.79 6.66 11.68
C ILE A 204 -2.33 6.79 11.24
N VAL A 205 -2.06 6.66 9.94
CA VAL A 205 -0.68 6.75 9.44
C VAL A 205 -0.12 8.16 9.57
N GLY A 206 -0.95 9.20 9.35
CA GLY A 206 -0.58 10.58 9.61
C GLY A 206 -0.15 10.80 11.06
N ASP A 207 -1.01 10.41 12.01
CA ASP A 207 -0.75 10.56 13.45
C ASP A 207 0.49 9.76 13.88
N MET A 208 0.63 8.50 13.44
CA MET A 208 1.79 7.67 13.80
C MET A 208 3.12 8.14 13.17
N THR A 209 3.08 8.61 11.93
CA THR A 209 4.31 8.91 11.16
C THR A 209 4.78 10.35 11.38
N PHE A 210 3.84 11.29 11.44
CA PHE A 210 4.10 12.74 11.53
C PHE A 210 3.69 13.35 12.86
N GLY A 211 3.05 12.58 13.75
CA GLY A 211 2.53 13.07 15.02
C GLY A 211 1.27 13.94 14.91
N LYS A 212 0.62 13.97 13.73
CA LYS A 212 -0.59 14.75 13.45
C LYS A 212 -1.45 14.03 12.40
N PRO A 213 -2.78 13.87 12.61
CA PRO A 213 -3.67 13.34 11.59
C PRO A 213 -3.85 14.32 10.43
N PHE A 214 -4.25 13.83 9.25
CA PHE A 214 -4.52 14.66 8.09
C PHE A 214 -5.88 15.37 8.17
N GLY A 215 -6.82 14.78 8.93
CA GLY A 215 -8.15 15.33 9.16
C GLY A 215 -9.21 14.83 8.18
N PHE A 216 -9.00 13.67 7.56
CA PHE A 216 -10.01 13.03 6.70
C PHE A 216 -11.26 12.67 7.52
N LEU A 217 -11.07 12.12 8.71
CA LEU A 217 -12.15 11.81 9.64
C LEU A 217 -12.86 13.09 10.10
N ASP A 218 -12.12 14.12 10.54
CA ASP A 218 -12.74 15.33 11.10
C ASP A 218 -13.70 16.03 10.12
N LYS A 219 -13.41 15.96 8.82
CA LYS A 219 -14.25 16.55 7.76
C LYS A 219 -15.24 15.55 7.14
N GLY A 220 -14.99 14.24 7.25
CA GLY A 220 -15.81 13.20 6.60
C GLY A 220 -15.71 13.19 5.07
N GLU A 221 -14.69 13.84 4.51
CA GLU A 221 -14.55 14.08 3.07
C GLU A 221 -13.14 13.70 2.58
N ASP A 222 -13.02 13.46 1.27
CA ASP A 222 -11.72 13.27 0.63
C ASP A 222 -11.03 14.62 0.40
N ILE A 223 -10.55 15.21 1.50
CA ILE A 223 -10.04 16.58 1.61
C ILE A 223 -8.87 16.91 0.66
N TYR A 224 -8.29 15.90 0.02
CA TYR A 224 -7.17 16.05 -0.89
C TYR A 224 -7.29 15.26 -2.20
N ASP A 225 -8.47 14.80 -2.60
CA ASP A 225 -8.67 13.94 -3.79
C ASP A 225 -7.76 12.69 -3.78
N TRP A 226 -7.59 12.08 -2.61
CA TRP A 226 -6.76 10.91 -2.40
C TRP A 226 -7.30 9.68 -3.13
N ILE A 227 -8.60 9.40 -2.98
CA ILE A 227 -9.25 8.22 -3.56
C ILE A 227 -9.26 8.35 -5.09
N LYS A 228 -9.68 9.52 -5.58
CA LYS A 228 -9.71 9.84 -7.01
C LYS A 228 -8.36 9.70 -7.69
N TRP A 229 -7.27 10.05 -6.99
CA TRP A 229 -5.94 9.88 -7.54
C TRP A 229 -5.47 8.42 -7.55
N ASN A 230 -5.78 7.66 -6.49
CA ASN A 230 -5.42 6.25 -6.40
C ASN A 230 -6.00 5.46 -7.59
N GLU A 231 -7.25 5.74 -7.96
CA GLU A 231 -7.91 5.16 -9.13
C GLU A 231 -7.16 5.43 -10.45
N GLY A 232 -6.63 6.63 -10.65
CA GLY A 232 -5.85 6.98 -11.84
C GLY A 232 -4.40 6.48 -11.80
N PHE A 233 -3.80 6.37 -10.62
CA PHE A 233 -2.38 6.06 -10.45
C PHE A 233 -2.06 4.60 -10.71
N PHE A 234 -2.80 3.68 -10.08
CA PHE A 234 -2.42 2.28 -10.07
C PHE A 234 -2.40 1.62 -11.46
N PRO A 235 -3.31 1.93 -12.40
CA PRO A 235 -3.23 1.42 -13.78
C PRO A 235 -1.95 1.88 -14.50
N ILE A 236 -1.54 3.12 -14.29
CA ILE A 236 -0.31 3.70 -14.87
C ILE A 236 0.92 3.03 -14.25
N ALA A 237 0.97 2.91 -12.92
CA ALA A 237 2.08 2.27 -12.22
C ALA A 237 2.22 0.79 -12.60
N SER A 238 1.11 0.06 -12.67
CA SER A 238 1.08 -1.36 -13.07
C SER A 238 1.57 -1.54 -14.52
N THR A 239 1.21 -0.63 -15.41
CA THR A 239 1.68 -0.58 -16.81
C THR A 239 3.18 -0.33 -16.89
N ALA A 240 3.68 0.70 -16.19
CA ALA A 240 5.09 1.03 -16.15
C ALA A 240 5.94 -0.13 -15.57
N ALA A 241 5.41 -0.82 -14.57
CA ALA A 241 6.09 -1.93 -13.92
C ALA A 241 6.08 -3.23 -14.76
N THR A 242 5.13 -3.38 -15.69
CA THR A 242 5.10 -4.49 -16.66
C THR A 242 6.18 -4.33 -17.74
N LEU A 243 6.60 -3.08 -18.01
CA LEU A 243 7.64 -2.73 -18.98
C LEU A 243 8.78 -1.90 -18.34
N PRO A 244 9.59 -2.47 -17.43
CA PRO A 244 10.63 -1.72 -16.71
C PRO A 244 11.63 -1.02 -17.63
N PHE A 245 11.94 -1.61 -18.80
CA PHE A 245 12.79 -0.99 -19.80
C PHE A 245 12.18 0.30 -20.34
N LEU A 246 10.88 0.30 -20.65
CA LEU A 246 10.19 1.47 -21.19
C LEU A 246 10.08 2.57 -20.13
N ALA A 247 9.78 2.21 -18.88
CA ALA A 247 9.83 3.13 -17.75
C ALA A 247 11.22 3.76 -17.57
N SER A 248 12.28 2.96 -17.71
CA SER A 248 13.67 3.45 -17.63
C SER A 248 14.07 4.33 -18.82
N LEU A 249 13.48 4.10 -20.01
CA LEU A 249 13.76 4.85 -21.23
C LEU A 249 13.09 6.23 -21.19
N VAL A 250 11.86 6.29 -20.70
CA VAL A 250 11.11 7.54 -20.49
C VAL A 250 11.83 8.46 -19.49
N GLN A 251 12.57 7.91 -18.52
CA GLN A 251 13.38 8.69 -17.57
C GLN A 251 14.74 9.16 -18.14
N LYS A 252 15.10 8.78 -19.37
CA LYS A 252 16.36 9.18 -20.03
C LYS A 252 16.10 10.27 -21.07
N TRP A 253 17.12 11.07 -21.32
CA TRP A 253 17.10 12.05 -22.40
C TRP A 253 16.97 11.35 -23.78
N PRO A 254 16.15 11.85 -24.72
CA PRO A 254 15.37 13.10 -24.68
C PRO A 254 13.96 12.95 -24.10
N PHE A 255 13.44 11.73 -23.91
CA PHE A 255 12.07 11.49 -23.42
C PHE A 255 11.80 12.12 -22.05
N SER A 256 12.85 12.24 -21.22
CA SER A 256 12.76 12.91 -19.93
C SER A 256 12.44 14.39 -20.00
N GLU A 257 12.62 15.04 -21.16
CA GLU A 257 12.25 16.46 -21.36
C GLU A 257 10.76 16.65 -21.63
N ALA A 258 10.10 15.63 -22.18
CA ALA A 258 8.65 15.59 -22.39
C ALA A 258 7.89 15.17 -21.13
N LEU A 259 8.60 14.72 -20.08
CA LEU A 259 8.00 14.47 -18.78
C LEU A 259 7.62 15.78 -18.10
N PRO A 260 6.49 15.82 -17.37
CA PRO A 260 6.05 16.99 -16.63
C PRO A 260 7.16 17.50 -15.70
N LYS A 261 7.57 18.75 -15.89
CA LYS A 261 8.56 19.40 -15.05
C LYS A 261 7.94 19.76 -13.70
N PRO A 262 8.75 19.87 -12.62
CA PRO A 262 8.27 20.38 -11.34
C PRO A 262 7.54 21.73 -11.44
N THR A 263 7.82 22.50 -12.48
CA THR A 263 7.24 23.83 -12.75
C THR A 263 5.93 23.77 -13.54
N ASP A 264 5.55 22.63 -14.10
CA ASP A 264 4.34 22.49 -14.91
C ASP A 264 3.13 22.42 -13.98
N LYS A 265 2.26 23.44 -14.06
CA LYS A 265 1.14 23.66 -13.13
C LYS A 265 0.05 22.57 -13.18
N ASP A 266 -0.07 21.88 -14.31
CA ASP A 266 -1.25 21.05 -14.61
C ASP A 266 -0.99 19.54 -14.70
N VAL A 267 0.25 19.10 -14.95
CA VAL A 267 0.53 17.65 -15.22
C VAL A 267 1.39 17.01 -14.14
N CYS A 268 2.32 17.77 -13.56
CA CYS A 268 2.90 17.44 -12.26
C CYS A 268 2.04 18.13 -11.22
N GLN A 269 1.45 17.37 -10.32
CA GLN A 269 0.71 17.84 -9.14
C GLN A 269 1.62 18.57 -8.12
N THR A 270 2.49 19.47 -8.58
CA THR A 270 3.35 20.33 -7.78
C THR A 270 2.54 21.16 -6.78
N ASN A 271 1.26 21.44 -7.10
CA ASN A 271 0.30 22.11 -6.24
C ASN A 271 -0.83 21.22 -5.72
N SER A 272 -0.75 19.88 -5.81
CA SER A 272 -1.82 19.06 -5.24
C SER A 272 -1.94 19.33 -3.73
N PRO A 273 -3.16 19.52 -3.21
CA PRO A 273 -3.39 19.68 -1.77
C PRO A 273 -2.72 18.58 -0.92
N ARG A 274 -2.65 17.33 -1.43
CA ARG A 274 -1.94 16.19 -0.80
C ARG A 274 -0.47 16.45 -0.59
N ARG A 275 0.22 16.83 -1.68
CA ARG A 275 1.66 17.06 -1.66
C ARG A 275 2.00 18.21 -0.74
N ARG A 276 1.22 19.31 -0.78
CA ARG A 276 1.37 20.44 0.14
C ARG A 276 1.18 19.99 1.58
N ALA A 277 0.06 19.36 1.92
CA ALA A 277 -0.20 18.93 3.30
C ALA A 277 0.93 18.08 3.91
N ALA A 278 1.47 17.11 3.16
CA ALA A 278 2.55 16.27 3.64
C ALA A 278 3.93 16.98 3.62
N GLN A 279 4.17 17.88 2.66
CA GLN A 279 5.39 18.70 2.63
C GLN A 279 5.38 19.75 3.73
N ASP A 280 4.28 20.46 3.92
CA ASP A 280 4.06 21.42 4.99
C ASP A 280 4.28 20.73 6.35
N THR A 281 3.73 19.52 6.53
CA THR A 281 3.94 18.74 7.77
C THR A 281 5.42 18.36 7.99
N LEU A 282 6.17 18.10 6.91
CA LEU A 282 7.61 17.82 6.97
C LEU A 282 8.43 19.10 7.20
N ASP A 283 8.07 20.19 6.56
CA ASP A 283 8.77 21.46 6.65
C ASP A 283 8.55 22.05 8.06
N GLU A 284 7.31 22.07 8.57
CA GLU A 284 6.99 22.35 9.98
C GLU A 284 7.82 21.49 10.95
N ARG A 285 8.09 20.23 10.58
CA ARG A 285 8.85 19.30 11.41
C ARG A 285 10.34 19.64 11.48
N PHE A 286 10.89 20.20 10.41
CA PHE A 286 12.31 20.53 10.33
C PHE A 286 12.61 22.01 10.55
N GLU A 287 11.59 22.80 10.90
CA GLU A 287 11.76 24.20 11.27
C GLU A 287 12.58 24.36 12.57
N PRO A 288 13.43 25.39 12.65
CA PRO A 288 14.18 25.68 13.88
C PRO A 288 13.22 25.99 15.03
N GLY A 289 13.28 25.20 16.11
CA GLY A 289 12.41 25.37 17.28
C GLY A 289 11.13 24.50 17.27
N ALA A 290 10.96 23.63 16.28
CA ALA A 290 9.86 22.67 16.26
C ALA A 290 9.87 21.76 17.50
N GLN A 291 8.69 21.57 18.11
CA GLN A 291 8.54 20.74 19.30
C GLN A 291 8.90 19.28 18.99
N PRO A 292 9.68 18.60 19.85
CA PRO A 292 10.01 17.20 19.66
C PRO A 292 8.74 16.35 19.80
N ARG A 293 8.27 15.75 18.70
CA ARG A 293 7.20 14.74 18.75
C ARG A 293 7.80 13.35 18.77
N ASN A 294 7.18 12.45 19.51
CA ASN A 294 7.53 11.04 19.54
C ASN A 294 6.76 10.33 18.41
N ASP A 295 7.26 10.44 17.18
CA ASP A 295 6.70 9.82 15.97
C ASP A 295 7.74 8.92 15.26
N MET A 296 7.32 8.23 14.18
CA MET A 296 8.24 7.35 13.45
C MET A 296 9.47 8.09 12.90
N ILE A 297 9.31 9.33 12.43
CA ILE A 297 10.42 10.14 11.91
C ILE A 297 11.45 10.42 13.01
N ALA A 298 10.99 10.73 14.23
CA ALA A 298 11.85 10.90 15.41
C ALA A 298 12.71 9.65 15.65
N GLN A 299 12.09 8.47 15.53
CA GLN A 299 12.81 7.21 15.71
C GLN A 299 13.83 6.97 14.59
N PHE A 300 13.49 7.26 13.34
CA PHE A 300 14.41 7.10 12.22
C PHE A 300 15.66 7.98 12.40
N LEU A 301 15.46 9.26 12.72
CA LEU A 301 16.56 10.21 12.94
C LEU A 301 17.43 9.80 14.13
N LYS A 302 16.81 9.34 15.23
CA LYS A 302 17.52 8.88 16.43
C LYS A 302 18.42 7.68 16.17
N HIS A 303 18.07 6.80 15.23
CA HIS A 303 18.84 5.62 14.88
C HIS A 303 19.73 5.82 13.64
N GLY A 304 20.08 7.08 13.33
CA GLY A 304 21.09 7.41 12.32
C GLY A 304 20.58 7.41 10.88
N ALA A 305 19.26 7.48 10.65
CA ALA A 305 18.74 7.84 9.33
C ALA A 305 19.02 9.32 9.05
N THR A 306 19.52 9.62 7.86
CA THR A 306 19.64 11.00 7.38
C THR A 306 18.26 11.63 7.21
N LYS A 307 18.18 12.96 7.19
CA LYS A 307 16.93 13.69 6.89
C LYS A 307 16.29 13.20 5.59
N ALA A 308 17.11 12.94 4.56
CA ALA A 308 16.64 12.44 3.27
C ALA A 308 16.11 10.99 3.34
N GLU A 309 16.80 10.09 4.05
CA GLU A 309 16.34 8.71 4.26
C GLU A 309 15.05 8.68 5.10
N ALA A 310 14.99 9.41 6.21
CA ALA A 310 13.82 9.46 7.08
C ALA A 310 12.61 10.07 6.36
N THR A 311 12.82 11.12 5.57
CA THR A 311 11.79 11.71 4.72
C THR A 311 11.35 10.69 3.68
N SER A 312 12.25 10.12 2.88
CA SER A 312 11.88 9.13 1.87
C SER A 312 11.13 7.93 2.45
N GLU A 313 11.47 7.47 3.66
CA GLU A 313 10.79 6.36 4.33
C GLU A 313 9.43 6.76 4.91
N ALA A 314 9.28 7.99 5.42
CA ALA A 314 7.98 8.52 5.84
C ALA A 314 7.04 8.72 4.64
N LEU A 315 7.59 9.14 3.51
CA LEU A 315 6.85 9.34 2.26
C LEU A 315 6.36 8.04 1.63
N VAL A 316 6.99 6.90 1.93
CA VAL A 316 6.46 5.57 1.56
C VAL A 316 5.14 5.28 2.26
N GLN A 317 4.95 5.88 3.43
CA GLN A 317 3.74 5.70 4.22
C GLN A 317 2.66 6.71 3.84
N VAL A 318 3.03 7.91 3.36
CA VAL A 318 2.11 9.07 3.21
C VAL A 318 2.13 9.74 1.84
N GLN A 319 2.78 9.16 0.83
CA GLN A 319 2.59 9.56 -0.57
C GLN A 319 2.90 11.06 -0.84
N ALA A 320 4.12 11.52 -0.58
CA ALA A 320 4.47 12.92 -0.90
C ALA A 320 5.93 13.15 -1.33
N ASN A 321 6.25 12.87 -2.60
CA ASN A 321 7.61 13.12 -3.07
C ASN A 321 7.89 14.54 -3.53
N ARG A 322 9.17 14.91 -3.45
CA ARG A 322 9.73 16.06 -4.15
C ARG A 322 9.70 15.79 -5.65
N ALA A 323 8.96 16.62 -6.39
CA ALA A 323 9.22 17.18 -7.73
C ALA A 323 9.62 16.26 -8.92
N ARG A 324 10.12 15.04 -8.73
CA ARG A 324 10.73 14.25 -9.82
C ARG A 324 10.43 12.75 -9.77
N ALA A 325 9.55 12.29 -8.87
CA ALA A 325 8.91 11.00 -9.06
C ALA A 325 7.50 11.16 -9.59
N PHE A 326 7.29 10.43 -10.67
CA PHE A 326 5.99 10.15 -11.26
C PHE A 326 5.27 8.99 -10.51
N LEU A 327 5.94 8.35 -9.55
CA LEU A 327 5.49 7.10 -8.92
C LEU A 327 5.45 7.27 -7.39
N ASP A 328 4.33 7.75 -6.85
CA ASP A 328 4.09 7.83 -5.40
C ASP A 328 3.43 6.53 -4.92
N SER A 329 4.12 5.79 -4.05
CA SER A 329 3.71 4.45 -3.62
C SER A 329 3.14 4.52 -2.22
N VAL A 330 1.96 3.93 -2.05
CA VAL A 330 1.36 3.66 -0.75
C VAL A 330 1.85 2.30 -0.24
N ALA A 331 2.63 2.29 0.84
CA ALA A 331 2.84 1.08 1.62
C ALA A 331 2.30 1.30 3.04
N GLY A 332 1.08 0.83 3.29
CA GLY A 332 0.50 0.83 4.64
C GLY A 332 -1.00 1.04 4.64
N THR A 333 -1.47 2.21 4.21
CA THR A 333 -2.87 2.66 4.36
C THR A 333 -3.85 1.78 3.58
N ASP A 334 -3.68 1.64 2.28
CA ASP A 334 -4.59 0.85 1.43
C ASP A 334 -4.67 -0.61 1.89
N SER A 335 -3.51 -1.24 2.16
CA SER A 335 -3.48 -2.65 2.59
C SER A 335 -4.20 -2.89 3.91
N VAL A 336 -4.21 -1.88 4.78
CA VAL A 336 -4.83 -1.91 6.10
C VAL A 336 -6.33 -1.67 5.98
N ALA A 337 -6.75 -0.67 5.20
CA ALA A 337 -8.15 -0.42 4.88
C ALA A 337 -8.79 -1.63 4.19
N VAL A 338 -8.10 -2.26 3.21
CA VAL A 338 -8.50 -3.55 2.59
C VAL A 338 -8.69 -4.66 3.62
N ALA A 339 -7.69 -4.91 4.46
CA ALA A 339 -7.79 -6.00 5.45
C ALA A 339 -8.98 -5.79 6.39
N LEU A 340 -9.20 -4.55 6.83
CA LEU A 340 -10.31 -4.19 7.69
C LEU A 340 -11.66 -4.38 7.03
N ARG A 341 -11.87 -3.82 5.82
CA ARG A 341 -13.15 -3.94 5.12
C ARG A 341 -13.49 -5.40 4.77
N MET A 342 -12.49 -6.20 4.38
CA MET A 342 -12.69 -7.64 4.16
C MET A 342 -13.07 -8.36 5.46
N ALA A 343 -12.39 -8.06 6.57
CA ALA A 343 -12.70 -8.66 7.86
C ALA A 343 -14.15 -8.36 8.28
N VAL A 344 -14.57 -7.09 8.18
CA VAL A 344 -15.95 -6.68 8.50
C VAL A 344 -16.94 -7.37 7.55
N LEU A 345 -16.68 -7.38 6.24
CA LEU A 345 -17.54 -8.02 5.26
C LEU A 345 -17.76 -9.51 5.56
N TYR A 346 -16.69 -10.29 5.79
CA TYR A 346 -16.82 -11.73 6.06
C TYR A 346 -17.52 -12.03 7.38
N VAL A 347 -17.22 -11.23 8.42
CA VAL A 347 -17.85 -11.38 9.73
C VAL A 347 -19.36 -11.08 9.64
N LEU A 348 -19.75 -9.98 8.99
CA LEU A 348 -21.16 -9.62 8.81
C LEU A 348 -21.91 -10.59 7.89
N SER A 349 -21.24 -11.12 6.87
CA SER A 349 -21.86 -12.07 5.93
C SER A 349 -22.00 -13.48 6.52
N THR A 350 -21.38 -13.77 7.67
CA THR A 350 -21.36 -15.10 8.28
C THR A 350 -21.85 -15.06 9.73
N PRO A 351 -23.16 -15.19 9.98
CA PRO A 351 -23.75 -15.05 11.32
C PRO A 351 -23.09 -15.94 12.39
N ARG A 352 -22.73 -17.18 12.03
CA ARG A 352 -22.02 -18.10 12.94
C ARG A 352 -20.67 -17.55 13.42
N VAL A 353 -19.93 -16.89 12.54
CA VAL A 353 -18.63 -16.27 12.87
C VAL A 353 -18.87 -15.03 13.72
N TYR A 354 -19.85 -14.21 13.35
CA TYR A 354 -20.25 -13.03 14.10
C TYR A 354 -20.58 -13.35 15.57
N TYR A 355 -21.54 -14.25 15.83
CA TYR A 355 -21.95 -14.57 17.19
C TYR A 355 -20.84 -15.23 18.01
N ARG A 356 -20.02 -16.09 17.39
CA ARG A 356 -18.89 -16.72 18.08
C ARG A 356 -17.81 -15.70 18.45
N LEU A 357 -17.53 -14.74 17.56
CA LEU A 357 -16.58 -13.67 17.83
C LEU A 357 -17.10 -12.76 18.94
N LEU A 358 -18.36 -12.36 18.88
CA LEU A 358 -19.00 -11.54 19.90
C LEU A 358 -18.97 -12.22 21.28
N SER A 359 -19.30 -13.51 21.34
CA SER A 359 -19.28 -14.30 22.58
C SER A 359 -17.88 -14.40 23.21
N GLU A 360 -16.82 -14.56 22.40
CA GLU A 360 -15.44 -14.55 22.92
C GLU A 360 -15.11 -13.21 23.60
N ILE A 361 -15.53 -12.10 22.99
CA ILE A 361 -15.20 -10.74 23.45
C ILE A 361 -16.00 -10.36 24.68
N GLU A 362 -17.32 -10.59 24.65
CA GLU A 362 -18.19 -10.32 25.79
C GLU A 362 -17.78 -11.19 26.99
N GLY A 363 -17.40 -12.44 26.75
CA GLY A 363 -16.84 -13.32 27.76
C GLY A 363 -15.54 -12.80 28.37
N ALA A 364 -14.62 -12.27 27.54
CA ALA A 364 -13.39 -11.65 28.03
C ALA A 364 -13.65 -10.32 28.77
N ALA A 365 -14.62 -9.53 28.32
CA ALA A 365 -15.01 -8.27 28.95
C ALA A 365 -15.66 -8.50 30.32
N ALA A 366 -16.54 -9.50 30.43
CA ALA A 366 -17.17 -9.88 31.70
C ALA A 366 -16.14 -10.34 32.75
N LYS A 367 -15.02 -10.93 32.30
CA LYS A 367 -13.90 -11.33 33.17
C LYS A 367 -12.94 -10.19 33.51
N GLY A 368 -13.12 -9.00 32.94
CA GLY A 368 -12.20 -7.87 33.09
C GLY A 368 -10.85 -8.08 32.40
N GLU A 369 -10.77 -8.99 31.42
CA GLU A 369 -9.52 -9.32 30.70
C GLU A 369 -9.22 -8.35 29.54
N VAL A 370 -10.18 -7.50 29.16
CA VAL A 370 -10.08 -6.53 28.06
C VAL A 370 -10.51 -5.13 28.50
N SER A 371 -9.75 -4.11 28.08
CA SER A 371 -10.09 -2.70 28.28
C SER A 371 -10.97 -2.15 27.15
N SER A 372 -11.46 -0.92 27.32
CA SER A 372 -12.18 -0.18 26.27
C SER A 372 -11.56 1.21 26.11
N PRO A 373 -10.85 1.51 25.01
CA PRO A 373 -10.50 0.63 23.87
C PRO A 373 -9.63 -0.57 24.28
N ILE A 374 -9.68 -1.67 23.51
CA ILE A 374 -8.91 -2.89 23.77
C ILE A 374 -7.43 -2.65 23.46
N ARG A 375 -6.52 -2.99 24.39
CA ARG A 375 -5.07 -2.86 24.17
C ARG A 375 -4.54 -3.96 23.26
N ASP A 376 -3.43 -3.72 22.56
CA ASP A 376 -2.85 -4.72 21.63
C ASP A 376 -2.45 -6.01 22.36
N ALA A 377 -1.87 -5.88 23.55
CA ALA A 377 -1.48 -7.00 24.40
C ALA A 377 -2.68 -7.87 24.84
N GLU A 378 -3.86 -7.28 24.96
CA GLU A 378 -5.10 -7.97 25.31
C GLU A 378 -5.71 -8.64 24.08
N ALA A 379 -5.79 -7.92 22.95
CA ALA A 379 -6.30 -8.45 21.68
C ALA A 379 -5.50 -9.68 21.19
N LYS A 380 -4.19 -9.74 21.46
CA LYS A 380 -3.34 -10.89 21.14
C LYS A 380 -3.70 -12.17 21.92
N LYS A 381 -4.36 -12.04 23.07
CA LYS A 381 -4.77 -13.18 23.91
C LYS A 381 -6.08 -13.83 23.44
N LEU A 382 -6.82 -13.19 22.52
CA LEU A 382 -8.12 -13.67 22.03
C LEU A 382 -7.93 -14.60 20.81
N PRO A 383 -7.96 -15.94 20.97
CA PRO A 383 -7.56 -16.86 19.91
C PRO A 383 -8.50 -16.84 18.69
N TYR A 384 -9.80 -16.69 18.88
CA TYR A 384 -10.76 -16.67 17.76
C TYR A 384 -10.65 -15.38 16.97
N LEU A 385 -10.50 -14.24 17.64
CA LEU A 385 -10.13 -12.97 17.00
C LEU A 385 -8.88 -13.13 16.12
N GLN A 386 -7.82 -13.73 16.65
CA GLN A 386 -6.59 -13.95 15.87
C GLN A 386 -6.82 -14.83 14.63
N ALA A 387 -7.70 -15.84 14.74
CA ALA A 387 -8.08 -16.67 13.61
C ALA A 387 -8.84 -15.87 12.53
N VAL A 388 -9.80 -15.03 12.94
CA VAL A 388 -10.56 -14.16 12.01
C VAL A 388 -9.63 -13.19 11.27
N ILE A 389 -8.68 -12.57 11.96
CA ILE A 389 -7.69 -11.67 11.34
C ILE A 389 -6.85 -12.40 10.29
N ARG A 390 -6.36 -13.60 10.65
CA ARG A 390 -5.53 -14.43 9.76
C ARG A 390 -6.32 -14.84 8.53
N GLU A 391 -7.58 -15.23 8.69
CA GLU A 391 -8.46 -15.62 7.58
C GLU A 391 -8.79 -14.43 6.67
N ALA A 392 -9.14 -13.28 7.25
CA ALA A 392 -9.36 -12.05 6.49
C ALA A 392 -8.11 -11.64 5.69
N CYS A 393 -6.93 -11.76 6.27
CA CYS A 393 -5.67 -11.51 5.57
C CYS A 393 -5.31 -12.60 4.54
N ALA A 394 -5.72 -13.85 4.76
CA ALA A 394 -5.47 -14.97 3.85
C ALA A 394 -6.35 -14.91 2.60
N SER A 395 -7.56 -14.38 2.73
CA SER A 395 -8.46 -14.10 1.61
C SER A 395 -7.94 -13.00 0.66
N LEU A 396 -6.99 -12.18 1.14
CA LEU A 396 -6.23 -11.26 0.31
C LEU A 396 -5.01 -11.98 -0.28
N PRO A 397 -4.60 -11.71 -1.54
CA PRO A 397 -3.42 -12.36 -2.10
C PRO A 397 -2.21 -12.13 -1.21
N ARG A 398 -1.59 -13.26 -0.84
CA ARG A 398 -0.64 -13.41 0.25
C ARG A 398 0.49 -12.37 0.19
N ARG A 399 0.41 -11.34 1.04
CA ARG A 399 1.58 -10.60 1.54
C ARG A 399 1.88 -11.13 2.94
N ARG A 400 3.01 -11.81 3.14
CA ARG A 400 3.44 -12.27 4.48
C ARG A 400 3.44 -11.06 5.44
N PRO A 401 2.66 -11.08 6.54
CA PRO A 401 2.53 -9.93 7.41
C PRO A 401 3.63 -9.93 8.47
N SER A 402 4.42 -8.86 8.54
CA SER A 402 5.37 -8.60 9.64
C SER A 402 5.10 -7.27 10.35
N SER A 403 3.85 -6.78 10.32
CA SER A 403 3.49 -5.45 10.83
C SER A 403 2.48 -5.53 11.96
N THR A 404 2.89 -5.08 13.14
CA THR A 404 2.14 -4.93 14.40
C THR A 404 0.86 -4.10 14.23
N ARG A 405 0.77 -3.26 13.18
CA ARG A 405 -0.34 -2.33 12.94
C ARG A 405 -1.67 -3.00 12.55
N ARG A 406 -1.64 -4.25 12.07
CA ARG A 406 -2.85 -4.97 11.61
C ARG A 406 -3.64 -5.64 12.74
N PHE A 407 -3.01 -5.89 13.89
CA PHE A 407 -3.65 -6.62 15.00
C PHE A 407 -4.66 -5.79 15.79
N ARG A 408 -4.50 -4.46 15.83
CA ARG A 408 -5.36 -3.54 16.60
C ARG A 408 -6.65 -3.12 15.89
N LEU A 409 -6.64 -3.05 14.56
CA LEU A 409 -7.84 -2.76 13.76
C LEU A 409 -8.88 -3.87 13.78
N ALA A 410 -8.45 -5.09 14.08
CA ALA A 410 -9.37 -6.15 14.42
C ALA A 410 -10.17 -5.79 15.66
N GLY A 411 -9.52 -5.28 16.73
CA GLY A 411 -10.16 -4.68 17.90
C GLY A 411 -11.15 -3.56 17.58
N MET A 412 -10.95 -2.83 16.48
CA MET A 412 -11.93 -1.88 15.98
C MET A 412 -13.14 -2.55 15.32
N SER A 413 -12.96 -3.57 14.49
CA SER A 413 -14.08 -4.40 14.04
C SER A 413 -14.88 -4.91 15.24
N LEU A 414 -14.23 -5.25 16.35
CA LEU A 414 -14.90 -5.66 17.58
C LEU A 414 -15.69 -4.54 18.25
N LEU A 415 -15.10 -3.35 18.39
CA LEU A 415 -15.79 -2.19 18.96
C LEU A 415 -16.96 -1.73 18.09
N LEU A 416 -16.82 -1.83 16.76
CA LEU A 416 -17.89 -1.58 15.80
C LEU A 416 -19.03 -2.58 15.99
N LEU A 417 -18.74 -3.88 16.00
CA LEU A 417 -19.75 -4.93 16.13
C LEU A 417 -20.40 -4.99 17.52
N ARG A 418 -19.76 -4.40 18.54
CA ARG A 418 -20.32 -4.25 19.90
C ARG A 418 -21.23 -3.02 20.00
N ARG A 419 -20.88 -1.90 19.36
CA ARG A 419 -21.64 -0.64 19.45
C ARG A 419 -22.78 -0.53 18.45
N TYR A 420 -22.67 -1.18 17.30
CA TYR A 420 -23.63 -1.01 16.21
C TYR A 420 -24.07 -2.34 15.63
N ASP A 421 -25.33 -2.38 15.22
CA ASP A 421 -25.86 -3.40 14.34
C ASP A 421 -25.69 -2.93 12.89
N PHE A 422 -25.03 -3.74 12.08
CA PHE A 422 -24.80 -3.44 10.66
C PHE A 422 -25.70 -4.32 9.81
N THR A 423 -26.37 -3.71 8.83
CA THR A 423 -27.03 -4.46 7.76
C THR A 423 -26.37 -4.09 6.43
N ILE A 424 -26.01 -5.09 5.64
CA ILE A 424 -25.42 -4.88 4.31
C ILE A 424 -26.56 -4.47 3.37
N ASN A 425 -26.46 -3.29 2.76
CA ASN A 425 -27.53 -2.77 1.88
C ASN A 425 -27.52 -3.46 0.50
N ASP A 426 -26.33 -3.77 -0.04
CA ASP A 426 -26.18 -4.54 -1.27
C ASP A 426 -24.97 -5.48 -1.18
N PRO A 427 -25.16 -6.80 -1.11
CA PRO A 427 -24.07 -7.77 -1.00
C PRO A 427 -23.33 -8.01 -2.34
N THR A 428 -23.85 -7.55 -3.47
CA THR A 428 -23.34 -7.86 -4.82
C THR A 428 -22.33 -6.83 -5.36
N LEU A 429 -22.43 -5.58 -4.93
CA LEU A 429 -21.57 -4.47 -5.39
C LEU A 429 -20.10 -4.52 -4.89
N PRO A 430 -19.79 -4.89 -3.63
CA PRO A 430 -18.41 -4.83 -3.11
C PRO A 430 -17.43 -5.73 -3.86
N VAL A 431 -17.93 -6.81 -4.49
CA VAL A 431 -17.10 -7.83 -5.16
C VAL A 431 -16.95 -7.54 -6.65
N ARG A 432 -17.94 -6.88 -7.28
CA ARG A 432 -18.01 -6.72 -8.74
C ARG A 432 -17.04 -5.65 -9.28
N LYS A 433 -16.65 -4.68 -8.45
CA LYS A 433 -15.69 -3.62 -8.78
C LYS A 433 -14.32 -3.79 -8.12
N LEU A 434 -13.87 -5.03 -7.95
CA LEU A 434 -12.49 -5.30 -7.54
C LEU A 434 -11.55 -5.03 -8.74
N HIS A 435 -11.21 -3.76 -8.95
CA HIS A 435 -10.21 -3.37 -9.95
C HIS A 435 -8.81 -3.79 -9.46
N SER A 436 -8.17 -4.69 -10.19
CA SER A 436 -6.80 -5.11 -9.90
C SER A 436 -5.83 -4.20 -10.64
N ALA A 437 -5.36 -3.18 -9.95
CA ALA A 437 -4.17 -2.45 -10.34
C ALA A 437 -3.16 -2.58 -9.20
N ALA A 438 -2.57 -3.77 -9.05
CA ALA A 438 -1.62 -4.17 -8.00
C ALA A 438 -2.12 -4.13 -6.53
N PHE A 439 -3.21 -3.43 -6.24
CA PHE A 439 -3.85 -3.27 -4.94
C PHE A 439 -5.36 -3.42 -5.14
N TRP A 440 -5.98 -4.33 -4.41
CA TRP A 440 -7.43 -4.57 -4.52
C TRP A 440 -8.17 -3.39 -3.92
N MET A 441 -8.93 -2.68 -4.74
CA MET A 441 -9.85 -1.64 -4.28
C MET A 441 -11.25 -2.22 -4.36
N MET A 442 -11.91 -2.33 -3.20
CA MET A 442 -13.34 -2.63 -3.08
C MET A 442 -14.07 -1.31 -2.98
N GLU A 443 -14.95 -1.03 -3.93
CA GLU A 443 -15.80 0.17 -3.97
C GLU A 443 -17.23 -0.18 -3.55
N GLY A 444 -17.92 0.79 -2.94
CA GLY A 444 -19.37 0.73 -2.72
C GLY A 444 -19.79 -0.33 -1.69
N PHE A 445 -19.06 -0.43 -0.58
CA PHE A 445 -19.46 -1.30 0.53
C PHE A 445 -20.42 -0.56 1.47
N TRP A 446 -21.68 -0.47 1.02
CA TRP A 446 -22.73 0.26 1.73
C TRP A 446 -23.36 -0.59 2.83
N VAL A 447 -23.35 -0.03 4.05
CA VAL A 447 -24.01 -0.62 5.22
C VAL A 447 -24.93 0.40 5.87
N THR A 448 -26.02 -0.08 6.45
CA THR A 448 -26.81 0.68 7.43
C THR A 448 -26.28 0.41 8.82
N VAL A 449 -26.21 1.47 9.62
CA VAL A 449 -25.70 1.43 11.00
C VAL A 449 -26.84 1.76 11.95
N GLY A 450 -27.26 0.79 12.76
CA GLY A 450 -28.17 0.98 13.89
C GLY A 450 -27.40 1.04 15.20
N GLN A 451 -27.82 1.88 16.14
CA GLN A 451 -27.23 1.89 17.48
C GLN A 451 -27.72 0.67 18.25
N ARG A 452 -26.79 -0.19 18.72
CA ARG A 452 -27.17 -1.34 19.54
C ARG A 452 -27.52 -0.85 20.94
N GLN A 453 -28.76 -1.06 21.38
CA GLN A 453 -29.13 -0.80 22.78
C GLN A 453 -28.44 -1.85 23.65
N THR A 454 -27.38 -1.44 24.36
CA THR A 454 -26.83 -2.24 25.45
C THR A 454 -27.88 -2.35 26.55
N GLN A 455 -28.40 -3.56 26.78
CA GLN A 455 -29.08 -3.88 28.03
C GLN A 455 -28.10 -3.93 29.19
#